data_AF-A0A3B4EDI0-F1
#
_entry.id   AF-A0A3B4EDI0-F1
#
_cell.length_a   1.000
_cell.length_b   1.000
_cell.length_c   1.000
_cell.angle_alpha   90.00
_cell.angle_beta   90.00
_cell.angle_gamma   90.00
#
_symmetry.space_group_name_H-M   'P 1'
#
loop_
_entity.id
_entity.type
_entity.pdbx_description
1 polymer ?
#
loop_
_entity_poly.entity_id
_entity_poly.type
_entity_poly.pdbx_seq_one_letter_code
_entity_poly.pdbx_strand_id
1 'polypeptide(L)'
;MDQKWISIILLFSAVCGVSAYVPHQYVFVKESKTWAEAQSYCRQTYTDLATINNMEEMKKLNSTLNTLKNAPKSSVWIGLDSGNDEKWLWSLADGNFYRDGDTYRNWWSGEPNNGGGKKDEYCVAMFKDRGDWFDDQCEASYYFVCYNEKKTSTERYVFINETKIWHDAQSYCRERHTDLVSVRNQTENQLILNLSKINSNDHIWIGLFNDSWQWSDLSNSSFRYWMSGPENYGQVEMCAAVSLTEKGQWKNKPCNTQLPFICHKNKLILIKENLTWREALRYCRVNHVDLVSVHSEEIQLWVKEMTQYASTEHVWLGLRHTCTLSFWFWVSGESICYQNWAPGNGTGGEDCSSVERTGAVQARGGQQWVSLPEDHKLNFICTTYED
;
A
#
# COMPACT_ATOMS: atom_id res chain seq x y z
N MET A 1 -56.12 16.87 -12.03
CA MET A 1 -54.66 16.90 -12.24
C MET A 1 -54.03 16.60 -10.89
N ASP A 2 -53.67 15.34 -10.65
CA ASP A 2 -52.91 14.97 -9.44
C ASP A 2 -51.73 14.12 -9.87
N GLN A 3 -50.57 14.75 -9.83
CA GLN A 3 -49.28 14.18 -10.22
C GLN A 3 -48.71 13.48 -8.98
N LYS A 4 -48.87 12.15 -8.90
CA LYS A 4 -48.19 11.36 -7.86
C LYS A 4 -46.73 11.17 -8.26
N TRP A 5 -45.85 11.77 -7.48
CA TRP A 5 -44.40 11.66 -7.58
C TRP A 5 -43.96 10.21 -7.37
N ILE A 6 -43.28 9.64 -8.35
CA ILE A 6 -42.56 8.36 -8.21
C ILE A 6 -41.21 8.72 -7.57
N SER A 7 -41.06 8.43 -6.28
CA SER A 7 -39.75 8.46 -5.62
C SER A 7 -38.91 7.30 -6.15
N ILE A 8 -37.99 7.59 -7.06
CA ILE A 8 -36.95 6.64 -7.47
C ILE A 8 -35.91 6.63 -6.35
N ILE A 9 -35.93 5.59 -5.51
CA ILE A 9 -34.85 5.31 -4.57
C ILE A 9 -33.69 4.76 -5.40
N LEU A 10 -32.69 5.61 -5.67
CA LEU A 10 -31.40 5.17 -6.18
C LEU A 10 -30.67 4.43 -5.05
N LEU A 11 -30.77 3.09 -5.04
CA LEU A 11 -29.90 2.24 -4.25
C LEU A 11 -28.49 2.33 -4.85
N PHE A 12 -27.65 3.20 -4.29
CA PHE A 12 -26.20 3.08 -4.48
C PHE A 12 -25.75 1.84 -3.72
N SER A 13 -25.76 0.68 -4.38
CA SER A 13 -24.98 -0.46 -3.90
C SER A 13 -23.51 -0.06 -4.01
N ALA A 14 -22.93 0.41 -2.90
CA ALA A 14 -21.49 0.54 -2.77
C ALA A 14 -20.90 -0.88 -2.92
N VAL A 15 -20.47 -1.21 -4.14
CA VAL A 15 -19.71 -2.43 -4.39
C VAL A 15 -18.40 -2.25 -3.64
N CYS A 16 -18.18 -3.10 -2.64
CA CYS A 16 -16.89 -3.22 -1.98
C CYS A 16 -15.87 -3.81 -2.95
N GLY A 17 -15.29 -2.94 -3.77
CA GLY A 17 -14.02 -3.18 -4.46
C GLY A 17 -12.88 -2.74 -3.53
N VAL A 18 -11.90 -3.62 -3.37
CA VAL A 18 -10.72 -3.42 -2.51
C VAL A 18 -9.82 -2.33 -3.11
N SER A 19 -9.33 -1.42 -2.27
CA SER A 19 -7.99 -0.80 -2.30
C SER A 19 -8.01 0.62 -1.70
N ALA A 20 -7.09 0.86 -0.76
CA ALA A 20 -6.89 2.09 0.00
C ALA A 20 -6.62 3.32 -0.90
N TYR A 21 -7.16 4.48 -0.53
CA TYR A 21 -6.94 5.74 -1.25
C TYR A 21 -5.78 6.51 -0.62
N VAL A 22 -4.60 6.34 -1.19
CA VAL A 22 -3.48 7.29 -1.08
C VAL A 22 -3.54 8.23 -2.31
N PRO A 23 -3.19 9.53 -2.23
CA PRO A 23 -3.09 10.38 -3.41
C PRO A 23 -1.88 9.97 -4.28
N HIS A 24 -2.03 8.85 -5.00
CA HIS A 24 -1.13 8.39 -6.04
C HIS A 24 -0.92 9.53 -7.05
N GLN A 25 0.32 10.04 -7.16
CA GLN A 25 0.64 11.08 -8.11
C GLN A 25 1.17 10.44 -9.39
N TYR A 26 0.42 10.58 -10.48
CA TYR A 26 0.88 10.16 -11.80
C TYR A 26 1.67 11.28 -12.46
N VAL A 27 2.77 10.91 -13.11
CA VAL A 27 3.65 11.84 -13.83
C VAL A 27 3.81 11.36 -15.26
N PHE A 28 3.27 12.12 -16.20
CA PHE A 28 3.46 11.85 -17.62
C PHE A 28 4.86 12.26 -18.08
N VAL A 29 5.56 11.36 -18.74
CA VAL A 29 6.90 11.59 -19.28
C VAL A 29 6.85 11.59 -20.80
N LYS A 30 7.22 12.73 -21.40
CA LYS A 30 7.20 12.95 -22.86
C LYS A 30 8.50 12.48 -23.52
N GLU A 31 8.93 11.27 -23.21
CA GLU A 31 10.08 10.59 -23.81
C GLU A 31 9.63 9.25 -24.38
N SER A 32 10.04 8.93 -25.61
CA SER A 32 9.67 7.66 -26.25
C SER A 32 10.71 6.60 -25.87
N LYS A 33 10.26 5.49 -25.27
CA LYS A 33 11.11 4.41 -24.75
C LYS A 33 10.43 3.06 -24.92
N THR A 34 11.21 1.98 -24.94
CA THR A 34 10.66 0.62 -24.78
C THR A 34 10.07 0.45 -23.38
N TRP A 35 9.25 -0.58 -23.14
CA TRP A 35 8.62 -0.76 -21.83
C TRP A 35 9.66 -0.92 -20.71
N ALA A 36 10.71 -1.71 -20.95
CA ALA A 36 11.79 -1.93 -19.98
C ALA A 36 12.61 -0.65 -19.69
N GLU A 37 12.85 0.17 -20.71
CA GLU A 37 13.52 1.46 -20.58
C GLU A 37 12.65 2.48 -19.84
N ALA A 38 11.35 2.51 -20.12
CA ALA A 38 10.37 3.35 -19.43
C ALA A 38 10.25 2.99 -17.95
N GLN A 39 10.16 1.70 -17.62
CA GLN A 39 10.20 1.18 -16.26
C GLN A 39 11.47 1.60 -15.54
N SER A 40 12.63 1.40 -16.18
CA SER A 40 13.92 1.79 -15.63
C SER A 40 13.98 3.29 -15.34
N TYR A 41 13.48 4.13 -16.25
CA TYR A 41 13.40 5.58 -16.04
C TYR A 41 12.50 5.93 -14.85
N CYS A 42 11.30 5.36 -14.79
CA CYS A 42 10.36 5.65 -13.72
C CYS A 42 10.91 5.22 -12.36
N ARG A 43 11.57 4.07 -12.28
CA ARG A 43 12.25 3.61 -11.06
C ARG A 43 13.42 4.51 -10.66
N GLN A 44 14.14 5.08 -11.62
CA GLN A 44 15.27 5.98 -11.32
C GLN A 44 14.81 7.38 -10.88
N THR A 45 13.68 7.86 -11.39
CA THR A 45 13.24 9.27 -11.24
C THR A 45 12.06 9.43 -10.28
N TYR A 46 11.23 8.40 -10.17
CA TYR A 46 9.98 8.34 -9.39
C TYR A 46 9.91 7.00 -8.63
N THR A 47 8.74 6.37 -8.52
CA THR A 47 8.58 5.06 -7.86
C THR A 47 8.66 3.91 -8.86
N ASP A 48 7.74 3.84 -9.83
CA ASP A 48 7.71 2.83 -10.90
C ASP A 48 6.81 3.30 -12.06
N LEU A 49 6.57 2.47 -13.08
CA LEU A 49 5.50 2.73 -14.05
C LEU A 49 4.12 2.81 -13.37
N ALA A 50 3.20 3.52 -14.01
CA ALA A 50 1.85 3.73 -13.51
C ALA A 50 1.18 2.39 -13.18
N THR A 51 0.81 2.23 -11.93
CA THR A 51 0.05 1.09 -11.43
C THR A 51 -1.39 1.55 -11.18
N ILE A 52 -2.37 0.72 -11.58
CA ILE A 52 -3.79 1.07 -11.58
C ILE A 52 -4.58 -0.08 -10.95
N ASN A 53 -5.06 0.10 -9.73
CA ASN A 53 -5.77 -0.92 -8.96
C ASN A 53 -7.31 -0.75 -9.01
N ASN A 54 -7.81 0.45 -9.36
CA ASN A 54 -9.25 0.73 -9.34
C ASN A 54 -9.64 1.87 -10.31
N MET A 55 -10.94 2.11 -10.41
CA MET A 55 -11.51 3.14 -11.28
C MET A 55 -11.16 4.57 -10.84
N GLU A 56 -10.89 4.82 -9.56
CA GLU A 56 -10.51 6.17 -9.09
C GLU A 56 -9.06 6.49 -9.49
N GLU A 57 -8.14 5.54 -9.40
CA GLU A 57 -6.80 5.64 -9.97
C GLU A 57 -6.83 5.87 -11.47
N MET A 58 -7.69 5.13 -12.18
CA MET A 58 -7.93 5.33 -13.60
C MET A 58 -8.41 6.75 -13.92
N LYS A 59 -9.34 7.31 -13.13
CA LYS A 59 -9.81 8.69 -13.27
C LYS A 59 -8.69 9.71 -13.02
N LYS A 60 -7.84 9.50 -12.02
CA LYS A 60 -6.68 10.39 -11.74
C LYS A 60 -5.66 10.36 -12.86
N LEU A 61 -5.32 9.16 -13.35
CA LEU A 61 -4.43 8.97 -14.48
C LEU A 61 -4.97 9.70 -15.72
N ASN A 62 -6.25 9.48 -16.05
CA ASN A 62 -6.93 10.18 -17.13
C ASN A 62 -6.94 11.70 -16.94
N SER A 63 -7.18 12.18 -15.72
CA SER A 63 -7.12 13.62 -15.41
C SER A 63 -5.72 14.19 -15.67
N THR A 64 -4.68 13.49 -15.19
CA THR A 64 -3.27 13.84 -15.43
C THR A 64 -2.98 13.93 -16.93
N LEU A 65 -3.42 12.95 -17.71
CA LEU A 65 -3.24 12.93 -19.17
C LEU A 65 -4.07 14.01 -19.90
N ASN A 66 -5.26 14.32 -19.39
CA ASN A 66 -6.15 15.36 -19.94
C ASN A 66 -5.64 16.78 -19.70
N THR A 67 -4.86 17.02 -18.64
CA THR A 67 -4.17 18.32 -18.46
C THR A 67 -3.16 18.60 -19.58
N LEU A 68 -2.75 17.58 -20.33
CA LEU A 68 -1.73 17.63 -21.38
C LEU A 68 -2.37 17.70 -22.78
N LYS A 69 -3.35 18.61 -22.93
CA LYS A 69 -4.18 18.78 -24.15
C LYS A 69 -3.39 18.98 -25.45
N ASN A 70 -2.11 19.37 -25.36
CA ASN A 70 -1.25 19.67 -26.52
C ASN A 70 -0.26 18.54 -26.87
N ALA A 71 -0.28 17.41 -26.17
CA ALA A 71 0.55 16.26 -26.57
C ALA A 71 -0.15 15.46 -27.69
N PRO A 72 0.61 14.91 -28.65
CA PRO A 72 0.06 14.10 -29.75
C PRO A 72 -0.88 12.99 -29.25
N LYS A 73 -1.78 12.53 -30.12
CA LYS A 73 -2.54 11.30 -29.87
C LYS A 73 -1.56 10.12 -29.90
N SER A 74 -0.98 9.82 -28.74
CA SER A 74 -0.02 8.73 -28.54
C SER A 74 -0.52 7.85 -27.41
N SER A 75 -0.36 6.53 -27.57
CA SER A 75 -0.50 5.59 -26.46
C SER A 75 0.63 5.77 -25.46
N VAL A 76 0.40 5.34 -24.21
CA VAL A 76 1.39 5.43 -23.13
C VAL A 76 1.61 4.07 -22.48
N TRP A 77 2.86 3.76 -22.13
CA TRP A 77 3.14 2.62 -21.27
C TRP A 77 2.58 2.84 -19.87
N ILE A 78 1.94 1.77 -19.37
CA ILE A 78 1.58 1.59 -17.97
C ILE A 78 2.32 0.37 -17.43
N GLY A 79 2.30 0.19 -16.11
CA GLY A 79 3.13 -0.78 -15.43
C GLY A 79 2.67 -2.23 -15.51
N LEU A 80 1.65 -2.58 -16.31
CA LEU A 80 1.14 -3.95 -16.40
C LEU A 80 1.93 -4.73 -17.46
N ASP A 81 2.40 -5.92 -17.12
CA ASP A 81 3.05 -6.86 -18.03
C ASP A 81 2.67 -8.32 -17.67
N SER A 82 2.72 -9.24 -18.63
CA SER A 82 2.38 -10.66 -18.38
C SER A 82 3.59 -11.58 -18.19
N GLY A 83 4.80 -11.03 -18.21
CA GLY A 83 6.04 -11.82 -18.21
C GLY A 83 6.01 -12.95 -19.24
N ASN A 84 6.57 -14.11 -18.88
CA ASN A 84 6.62 -15.30 -19.75
C ASN A 84 5.54 -16.36 -19.46
N ASP A 85 4.69 -16.13 -18.44
CA ASP A 85 3.79 -17.14 -17.87
C ASP A 85 2.28 -16.78 -18.00
N GLU A 86 1.93 -15.86 -18.91
CA GLU A 86 0.55 -15.40 -19.20
C GLU A 86 -0.23 -14.88 -17.98
N LYS A 87 0.48 -14.48 -16.91
CA LYS A 87 -0.11 -13.87 -15.71
C LYS A 87 0.17 -12.38 -15.73
N TRP A 88 -0.86 -11.57 -15.92
CA TRP A 88 -0.76 -10.11 -15.89
C TRP A 88 -0.44 -9.61 -14.48
N LEU A 89 0.76 -9.07 -14.30
CA LEU A 89 1.32 -8.54 -13.07
C LEU A 89 1.69 -7.07 -13.24
N TRP A 90 1.49 -6.29 -12.18
CA TRP A 90 1.97 -4.92 -12.14
C TRP A 90 3.46 -4.89 -11.78
N SER A 91 4.20 -4.03 -12.45
CA SER A 91 5.63 -3.75 -12.24
C SER A 91 5.96 -3.31 -10.81
N LEU A 92 5.04 -2.59 -10.16
CA LEU A 92 5.12 -2.30 -8.73
C LEU A 92 4.56 -3.49 -7.94
N ALA A 93 5.43 -4.26 -7.30
CA ALA A 93 5.05 -5.47 -6.57
C ALA A 93 4.73 -5.18 -5.10
N ASP A 94 3.44 -5.04 -4.76
CA ASP A 94 2.92 -5.00 -3.38
C ASP A 94 1.77 -6.02 -3.18
N GLY A 95 1.93 -6.93 -2.22
CA GLY A 95 1.05 -8.09 -2.05
C GLY A 95 -0.17 -7.89 -1.20
N ASN A 96 -0.26 -6.76 -0.52
CA ASN A 96 -1.48 -6.40 0.18
C ASN A 96 -2.55 -5.85 -0.79
N PHE A 97 -2.16 -5.56 -2.04
CA PHE A 97 -3.03 -5.01 -3.08
C PHE A 97 -3.44 -6.02 -4.15
N TYR A 98 -2.73 -7.15 -4.30
CA TYR A 98 -2.92 -8.08 -5.42
C TYR A 98 -2.96 -9.53 -4.91
N ARG A 99 -4.16 -9.97 -4.51
CA ARG A 99 -4.49 -11.38 -4.35
C ARG A 99 -4.89 -11.98 -5.69
N ASP A 100 -4.72 -13.29 -5.79
CA ASP A 100 -5.26 -14.11 -6.87
C ASP A 100 -6.78 -13.85 -6.96
N GLY A 101 -7.23 -13.13 -7.98
CA GLY A 101 -8.62 -12.68 -8.13
C GLY A 101 -8.86 -11.16 -8.20
N ASP A 102 -7.85 -10.29 -8.11
CA ASP A 102 -8.06 -8.83 -8.25
C ASP A 102 -8.30 -8.40 -9.73
N THR A 103 -9.53 -7.93 -9.97
CA THR A 103 -10.23 -7.96 -11.28
C THR A 103 -10.20 -6.67 -12.10
N TYR A 104 -9.70 -5.54 -11.57
CA TYR A 104 -9.79 -4.29 -12.34
C TYR A 104 -8.88 -4.37 -13.57
N ARG A 105 -9.50 -4.41 -14.73
CA ARG A 105 -8.85 -4.35 -16.04
C ARG A 105 -9.70 -3.47 -16.93
N ASN A 106 -9.07 -2.51 -17.60
CA ASN A 106 -9.75 -1.62 -18.54
C ASN A 106 -9.38 -1.96 -19.99
N TRP A 107 -9.34 -3.25 -20.31
CA TRP A 107 -9.01 -3.74 -21.66
C TRP A 107 -9.94 -3.14 -22.71
N TRP A 108 -9.37 -2.80 -23.86
CA TRP A 108 -10.12 -2.47 -25.05
C TRP A 108 -10.85 -3.71 -25.57
N SER A 109 -11.95 -3.51 -26.30
CA SER A 109 -12.77 -4.61 -26.80
C SER A 109 -11.95 -5.48 -27.76
N GLY A 110 -11.73 -6.73 -27.36
CA GLY A 110 -10.90 -7.70 -28.09
C GLY A 110 -9.55 -7.97 -27.44
N GLU A 111 -9.14 -7.19 -26.45
CA GLU A 111 -7.86 -7.33 -25.74
C GLU A 111 -8.01 -8.06 -24.37
N PRO A 112 -6.94 -8.68 -23.86
CA PRO A 112 -5.65 -8.86 -24.52
C PRO A 112 -5.72 -9.96 -25.58
N ASN A 113 -5.14 -9.71 -26.76
CA ASN A 113 -5.28 -10.61 -27.91
C ASN A 113 -4.00 -11.38 -28.26
N ASN A 114 -2.85 -11.01 -27.66
CA ASN A 114 -1.53 -11.58 -27.95
C ASN A 114 -1.30 -11.74 -29.47
N GLY A 115 -1.54 -10.65 -30.19
CA GLY A 115 -1.60 -10.56 -31.63
C GLY A 115 -0.25 -10.84 -32.27
N GLY A 116 -0.27 -11.37 -33.49
CA GLY A 116 0.95 -11.55 -34.27
C GLY A 116 1.69 -12.88 -34.11
N GLY A 117 1.19 -13.82 -33.30
CA GLY A 117 1.65 -15.22 -33.29
C GLY A 117 3.11 -15.41 -32.84
N LYS A 118 3.72 -14.37 -32.30
CA LYS A 118 5.01 -14.42 -31.60
C LYS A 118 4.80 -13.95 -30.18
N LYS A 119 5.51 -14.61 -29.28
CA LYS A 119 5.48 -14.46 -27.82
C LYS A 119 6.04 -13.10 -27.36
N ASP A 120 5.62 -11.99 -27.94
CA ASP A 120 6.28 -10.69 -27.76
C ASP A 120 5.33 -9.55 -27.31
N GLU A 121 4.00 -9.74 -27.34
CA GLU A 121 3.01 -8.74 -26.87
C GLU A 121 2.66 -8.92 -25.38
N TYR A 122 3.67 -8.81 -24.50
CA TYR A 122 3.48 -9.00 -23.05
C TYR A 122 3.41 -7.70 -22.25
N CYS A 123 3.50 -6.54 -22.91
CA CYS A 123 3.55 -5.24 -22.26
C CYS A 123 2.30 -4.43 -22.57
N VAL A 124 1.76 -3.73 -21.58
CA VAL A 124 0.46 -3.06 -21.73
C VAL A 124 0.62 -1.56 -21.95
N ALA A 125 0.05 -1.10 -23.06
CA ALA A 125 -0.12 0.31 -23.35
C ALA A 125 -1.57 0.73 -23.14
N MET A 126 -1.76 2.03 -22.93
CA MET A 126 -3.06 2.65 -22.74
C MET A 126 -3.27 3.75 -23.77
N PHE A 127 -4.47 3.78 -24.38
CA PHE A 127 -4.87 4.89 -25.23
C PHE A 127 -5.05 6.15 -24.38
N LYS A 128 -4.25 7.18 -24.62
CA LYS A 128 -4.28 8.41 -23.82
C LYS A 128 -5.65 9.12 -23.81
N ASP A 129 -6.38 9.08 -24.91
CA ASP A 129 -7.65 9.80 -25.10
C ASP A 129 -8.90 9.03 -24.63
N ARG A 130 -8.77 7.71 -24.48
CA ARG A 130 -9.88 6.82 -24.10
C ARG A 130 -9.68 6.16 -22.74
N GLY A 131 -8.43 5.90 -22.38
CA GLY A 131 -8.02 5.19 -21.16
C GLY A 131 -8.15 3.67 -21.25
N ASP A 132 -8.64 3.10 -22.35
CA ASP A 132 -8.67 1.65 -22.55
C ASP A 132 -7.28 1.09 -22.87
N TRP A 133 -7.04 -0.16 -22.48
CA TRP A 133 -5.74 -0.83 -22.48
C TRP A 133 -5.63 -1.84 -23.62
N PHE A 134 -4.42 -2.06 -24.10
CA PHE A 134 -4.10 -3.09 -25.07
C PHE A 134 -2.69 -3.62 -24.79
N ASP A 135 -2.47 -4.90 -25.02
CA ASP A 135 -1.14 -5.49 -25.05
C ASP A 135 -0.46 -5.20 -26.39
N ASP A 136 0.84 -4.95 -26.34
CA ASP A 136 1.68 -4.64 -27.50
C ASP A 136 3.11 -5.13 -27.24
N GLN A 137 3.92 -5.11 -28.29
CA GLN A 137 5.30 -5.57 -28.26
C GLN A 137 6.09 -4.71 -27.27
N CYS A 138 6.76 -5.35 -26.30
CA CYS A 138 7.54 -4.63 -25.27
C CYS A 138 8.64 -3.72 -25.86
N GLU A 139 9.11 -4.03 -27.07
CA GLU A 139 10.09 -3.26 -27.83
C GLU A 139 9.49 -2.05 -28.58
N ALA A 140 8.16 -1.92 -28.62
CA ALA A 140 7.51 -0.74 -29.15
C ALA A 140 7.90 0.50 -28.32
N SER A 141 7.98 1.65 -29.00
CA SER A 141 8.41 2.89 -28.36
C SER A 141 7.22 3.79 -28.08
N TYR A 142 6.82 3.90 -26.82
CA TYR A 142 5.75 4.79 -26.36
C TYR A 142 6.25 5.84 -25.38
N TYR A 143 5.48 6.92 -25.24
CA TYR A 143 5.55 7.74 -24.02
C TYR A 143 5.07 6.92 -22.83
N PHE A 144 5.29 7.39 -21.62
CA PHE A 144 4.98 6.57 -20.45
C PHE A 144 4.55 7.41 -19.27
N VAL A 145 3.82 6.77 -18.35
CA VAL A 145 3.38 7.41 -17.12
C VAL A 145 4.05 6.72 -15.95
N CYS A 146 4.70 7.51 -15.11
CA CYS A 146 5.27 7.04 -13.86
C CYS A 146 4.28 7.23 -12.72
N TYR A 147 4.35 6.29 -11.79
CA TYR A 147 3.80 6.38 -10.46
C TYR A 147 4.82 7.05 -9.51
N ASN A 148 4.36 7.98 -8.70
CA ASN A 148 5.16 8.67 -7.69
C ASN A 148 4.46 8.66 -6.33
N GLU A 149 4.98 7.88 -5.39
CA GLU A 149 4.65 7.98 -3.97
C GLU A 149 5.26 9.28 -3.44
N LYS A 150 4.45 10.20 -2.89
CA LYS A 150 5.00 11.36 -2.20
C LYS A 150 5.85 10.87 -1.02
N LYS A 151 7.13 11.28 -1.01
CA LYS A 151 8.14 10.98 0.01
C LYS A 151 7.61 10.95 1.46
N THR A 152 7.56 9.75 2.04
CA THR A 152 7.89 9.47 3.44
C THR A 152 8.66 8.14 3.58
N SER A 153 9.43 7.73 2.55
CA SER A 153 10.01 6.37 2.53
C SER A 153 11.07 6.08 3.61
N THR A 154 11.74 7.10 4.17
CA THR A 154 12.63 6.92 5.35
C THR A 154 11.85 6.74 6.64
N GLU A 155 10.57 7.09 6.68
CA GLU A 155 9.74 6.91 7.87
C GLU A 155 9.24 5.49 8.01
N ARG A 156 9.25 4.69 6.93
CA ARG A 156 8.76 3.30 6.92
C ARG A 156 9.76 2.28 7.44
N TYR A 157 11.04 2.63 7.53
CA TYR A 157 12.07 1.68 7.96
C TYR A 157 12.82 2.19 9.17
N VAL A 158 13.29 1.26 10.00
CA VAL A 158 14.18 1.54 11.11
C VAL A 158 15.37 0.60 11.03
N PHE A 159 16.57 1.17 11.02
CA PHE A 159 17.82 0.42 11.07
C PHE A 159 18.17 0.09 12.53
N ILE A 160 18.40 -1.19 12.80
CA ILE A 160 18.80 -1.70 14.10
C ILE A 160 20.27 -2.13 14.03
N ASN A 161 21.12 -1.43 14.79
CA ASN A 161 22.56 -1.66 14.78
C ASN A 161 23.00 -2.87 15.64
N GLU A 162 22.08 -3.48 16.40
CA GLU A 162 22.36 -4.71 17.12
C GLU A 162 22.51 -5.88 16.15
N THR A 163 23.50 -6.73 16.35
CA THR A 163 23.67 -7.94 15.55
C THR A 163 22.85 -9.09 16.12
N LYS A 164 22.02 -9.72 15.29
CA LYS A 164 21.22 -10.90 15.65
C LYS A 164 21.26 -11.94 14.53
N ILE A 165 21.00 -13.19 14.85
CA ILE A 165 20.68 -14.21 13.83
C ILE A 165 19.33 -13.86 13.19
N TRP A 166 19.06 -14.37 11.99
CA TRP A 166 17.91 -13.93 11.20
C TRP A 166 16.56 -14.11 11.93
N HIS A 167 16.34 -15.27 12.54
CA HIS A 167 15.10 -15.55 13.30
C HIS A 167 14.94 -14.61 14.51
N ASP A 168 16.02 -14.35 15.26
CA ASP A 168 15.98 -13.41 16.39
C ASP A 168 15.79 -11.96 15.94
N ALA A 169 16.33 -11.60 14.77
CA ALA A 169 16.11 -10.29 14.15
C ALA A 169 14.63 -10.12 13.75
N GLN A 170 14.02 -11.16 13.16
CA GLN A 170 12.59 -11.18 12.85
C GLN A 170 11.73 -11.05 14.11
N SER A 171 12.00 -11.85 15.14
CA SER A 171 11.29 -11.76 16.42
C SER A 171 11.42 -10.37 17.03
N TYR A 172 12.63 -9.78 17.03
CA TYR A 172 12.82 -8.41 17.48
C TYR A 172 11.95 -7.42 16.70
N CYS A 173 11.93 -7.53 15.37
CA CYS A 173 11.11 -6.65 14.54
C CYS A 173 9.62 -6.83 14.84
N ARG A 174 9.13 -8.06 15.05
CA ARG A 174 7.72 -8.31 15.37
C ARG A 174 7.31 -7.85 16.78
N GLU A 175 8.24 -7.89 17.73
CA GLU A 175 7.96 -7.48 19.11
C GLU A 175 7.97 -5.96 19.29
N ARG A 176 8.78 -5.24 18.52
CA ARG A 176 9.05 -3.80 18.73
C ARG A 176 8.61 -2.92 17.56
N HIS A 177 8.46 -3.53 16.40
CA HIS A 177 8.18 -2.91 15.12
C HIS A 177 7.10 -3.76 14.38
N THR A 178 7.10 -3.81 13.05
CA THR A 178 6.17 -4.66 12.29
C THR A 178 6.79 -6.03 11.95
N ASP A 179 7.80 -6.06 11.09
CA ASP A 179 8.56 -7.26 10.69
C ASP A 179 9.90 -6.81 10.08
N LEU A 180 10.79 -7.73 9.72
CA LEU A 180 11.90 -7.45 8.83
C LEU A 180 11.40 -6.90 7.49
N VAL A 181 12.19 -6.01 6.91
CA VAL A 181 11.79 -5.28 5.71
C VAL A 181 11.69 -6.16 4.47
N SER A 182 10.61 -6.00 3.70
CA SER A 182 10.53 -6.43 2.31
C SER A 182 11.00 -5.34 1.37
N VAL A 183 11.51 -5.70 0.19
CA VAL A 183 12.06 -4.73 -0.76
C VAL A 183 11.27 -4.78 -2.05
N ARG A 184 10.53 -3.71 -2.35
CA ARG A 184 9.60 -3.70 -3.50
C ARG A 184 10.23 -3.28 -4.81
N ASN A 185 11.30 -2.48 -4.78
CA ASN A 185 12.00 -2.00 -5.96
C ASN A 185 13.43 -1.51 -5.63
N GLN A 186 14.17 -1.10 -6.67
CA GLN A 186 15.55 -0.64 -6.53
C GLN A 186 15.65 0.66 -5.72
N THR A 187 14.66 1.54 -5.78
CA THR A 187 14.62 2.79 -5.01
C THR A 187 14.54 2.50 -3.52
N GLU A 188 13.64 1.59 -3.13
CA GLU A 188 13.51 1.08 -1.77
C GLU A 188 14.79 0.38 -1.28
N ASN A 189 15.40 -0.43 -2.14
CA ASN A 189 16.70 -1.05 -1.84
C ASN A 189 17.80 0.00 -1.58
N GLN A 190 17.82 1.08 -2.38
CA GLN A 190 18.79 2.16 -2.24
C GLN A 190 18.54 2.99 -0.97
N LEU A 191 17.28 3.13 -0.55
CA LEU A 191 16.90 3.77 0.71
C LEU A 191 17.37 2.95 1.91
N ILE A 192 17.10 1.64 1.90
CA ILE A 192 17.62 0.65 2.86
C ILE A 192 19.15 0.73 2.97
N LEU A 193 19.84 0.77 1.82
CA LEU A 193 21.28 0.94 1.77
C LEU A 193 21.75 2.28 2.36
N ASN A 194 21.01 3.37 2.15
CA ASN A 194 21.39 4.67 2.69
C ASN A 194 21.17 4.79 4.20
N LEU A 195 20.13 4.17 4.76
CA LEU A 195 19.86 4.12 6.21
C LEU A 195 20.98 3.45 7.01
N SER A 196 21.72 2.56 6.34
CA SER A 196 22.64 1.64 6.98
C SER A 196 24.12 1.98 6.81
N LYS A 197 24.46 2.98 5.98
CA LYS A 197 25.83 3.55 5.83
C LYS A 197 26.40 4.19 7.09
N ILE A 198 25.67 4.18 8.19
CA ILE A 198 26.06 4.80 9.46
C ILE A 198 26.99 3.88 10.28
N ASN A 199 27.02 2.56 10.04
CA ASN A 199 27.80 1.62 10.87
C ASN A 199 28.52 0.49 10.10
N SER A 200 29.58 -0.02 10.73
CA SER A 200 30.72 -0.79 10.19
C SER A 200 30.48 -2.27 9.84
N ASN A 201 29.28 -2.69 9.42
CA ASN A 201 29.02 -4.08 9.01
C ASN A 201 28.73 -4.20 7.52
N ASP A 202 29.39 -5.12 6.82
CA ASP A 202 29.28 -5.24 5.36
C ASP A 202 27.91 -5.74 4.86
N HIS A 203 27.09 -6.33 5.73
CA HIS A 203 25.83 -6.98 5.37
C HIS A 203 24.74 -6.73 6.41
N ILE A 204 23.49 -6.67 5.95
CA ILE A 204 22.32 -6.35 6.79
C ILE A 204 21.16 -7.29 6.44
N TRP A 205 20.51 -7.85 7.46
CA TRP A 205 19.34 -8.68 7.25
C TRP A 205 18.13 -7.90 6.72
N ILE A 206 17.47 -8.52 5.76
CA ILE A 206 16.14 -8.18 5.25
C ILE A 206 15.23 -9.40 5.41
N GLY A 207 13.92 -9.21 5.21
CA GLY A 207 12.90 -10.23 5.49
C GLY A 207 12.87 -11.42 4.52
N LEU A 208 13.78 -11.51 3.55
CA LEU A 208 13.77 -12.59 2.57
C LEU A 208 14.56 -13.80 3.10
N PHE A 209 13.89 -14.95 3.21
CA PHE A 209 14.47 -16.20 3.74
C PHE A 209 14.05 -17.44 2.94
N ASN A 210 14.71 -18.57 3.18
CA ASN A 210 14.51 -19.83 2.44
C ASN A 210 13.58 -20.79 3.21
N ASP A 211 12.42 -21.21 2.67
CA ASP A 211 12.23 -22.46 1.87
C ASP A 211 11.82 -22.26 0.39
N SER A 212 11.46 -21.04 -0.02
CA SER A 212 11.08 -20.67 -1.40
C SER A 212 11.37 -19.20 -1.73
N TRP A 213 12.32 -18.57 -1.03
CA TRP A 213 12.62 -17.13 -1.12
C TRP A 213 11.37 -16.26 -0.96
N GLN A 214 10.69 -16.45 0.17
CA GLN A 214 9.50 -15.70 0.57
C GLN A 214 9.89 -14.59 1.56
N TRP A 215 9.10 -13.52 1.57
CA TRP A 215 9.27 -12.43 2.52
C TRP A 215 8.59 -12.77 3.85
N SER A 216 9.26 -12.44 4.95
CA SER A 216 8.81 -12.70 6.32
C SER A 216 7.54 -11.95 6.71
N ASP A 217 7.35 -10.77 6.12
CA ASP A 217 6.17 -9.93 6.25
C ASP A 217 5.01 -10.38 5.35
N LEU A 218 5.14 -11.53 4.67
CA LEU A 218 4.17 -12.09 3.72
C LEU A 218 3.92 -11.21 2.49
N SER A 219 4.73 -10.18 2.25
CA SER A 219 4.63 -9.40 1.02
C SER A 219 4.87 -10.28 -0.22
N ASN A 220 4.16 -9.99 -1.30
CA ASN A 220 4.29 -10.75 -2.54
C ASN A 220 5.42 -10.24 -3.45
N SER A 221 6.27 -9.32 -2.95
CA SER A 221 7.16 -8.57 -3.84
C SER A 221 8.01 -9.54 -4.67
N SER A 222 7.99 -9.37 -5.99
CA SER A 222 8.78 -10.15 -6.95
C SER A 222 10.18 -9.59 -7.16
N PHE A 223 10.47 -8.38 -6.64
CA PHE A 223 11.76 -7.73 -6.82
C PHE A 223 12.87 -8.56 -6.18
N ARG A 224 13.93 -8.82 -6.96
CA ARG A 224 15.11 -9.58 -6.52
C ARG A 224 16.36 -8.87 -7.00
N TYR A 225 17.21 -8.44 -6.07
CA TYR A 225 18.42 -7.67 -6.38
C TYR A 225 19.71 -8.44 -6.03
N TRP A 226 19.75 -9.71 -6.39
CA TRP A 226 20.89 -10.60 -6.14
C TRP A 226 22.14 -10.14 -6.91
N MET A 227 23.32 -10.30 -6.29
CA MET A 227 24.61 -10.05 -6.96
C MET A 227 24.94 -11.14 -7.99
N SER A 228 24.87 -12.38 -7.54
CA SER A 228 24.81 -13.61 -8.31
C SER A 228 23.62 -14.36 -7.71
N GLY A 229 22.79 -15.00 -8.55
CA GLY A 229 21.54 -15.63 -8.09
C GLY A 229 21.74 -16.53 -6.85
N PRO A 230 20.68 -16.77 -6.05
CA PRO A 230 20.83 -17.43 -4.76
C PRO A 230 21.48 -18.81 -4.93
N GLU A 231 22.71 -18.96 -4.46
CA GLU A 231 23.42 -20.24 -4.52
C GLU A 231 22.81 -21.22 -3.51
N ASN A 232 22.40 -22.40 -3.98
CA ASN A 232 21.88 -23.46 -3.11
C ASN A 232 23.04 -24.21 -2.46
N TYR A 233 23.49 -23.73 -1.30
CA TYR A 233 24.58 -24.36 -0.52
C TYR A 233 24.10 -25.53 0.36
N GLY A 234 23.36 -26.48 -0.20
CA GLY A 234 22.99 -27.72 0.49
C GLY A 234 22.03 -27.56 1.67
N GLN A 235 22.31 -28.25 2.79
CA GLN A 235 21.42 -28.39 3.98
C GLN A 235 21.42 -27.18 4.94
N VAL A 236 22.18 -26.12 4.65
CA VAL A 236 22.26 -24.95 5.54
C VAL A 236 21.17 -23.95 5.16
N GLU A 237 20.33 -23.57 6.13
CA GLU A 237 19.32 -22.52 5.95
C GLU A 237 20.00 -21.20 5.58
N MET A 238 19.57 -20.61 4.47
CA MET A 238 20.15 -19.39 3.92
C MET A 238 19.12 -18.26 3.95
N CYS A 239 19.57 -17.09 4.36
CA CYS A 239 18.77 -15.88 4.46
C CYS A 239 19.41 -14.77 3.62
N ALA A 240 18.61 -13.83 3.13
CA ALA A 240 19.10 -12.76 2.29
C ALA A 240 19.63 -11.59 3.12
N ALA A 241 20.79 -11.07 2.76
CA ALA A 241 21.34 -9.86 3.32
C ALA A 241 21.73 -8.86 2.23
N VAL A 242 21.41 -7.59 2.45
CA VAL A 242 21.87 -6.47 1.61
C VAL A 242 23.35 -6.24 1.87
N SER A 243 24.17 -6.21 0.81
CA SER A 243 25.60 -5.93 0.91
C SER A 243 25.89 -4.43 0.75
N LEU A 244 26.56 -3.83 1.74
CA LEU A 244 26.94 -2.42 1.72
C LEU A 244 28.05 -2.11 0.71
N THR A 245 28.95 -3.07 0.48
CA THR A 245 30.11 -2.90 -0.42
C THR A 245 29.74 -3.11 -1.89
N GLU A 246 28.69 -3.90 -2.16
CA GLU A 246 28.28 -4.30 -3.52
C GLU A 246 27.08 -3.48 -4.00
N LYS A 247 27.11 -2.16 -3.78
CA LYS A 247 26.03 -1.22 -4.21
C LYS A 247 24.62 -1.64 -3.76
N GLY A 248 24.50 -2.35 -2.64
CA GLY A 248 23.21 -2.79 -2.10
C GLY A 248 22.68 -4.08 -2.73
N GLN A 249 23.45 -4.79 -3.54
CA GLN A 249 23.06 -6.11 -4.04
C GLN A 249 22.97 -7.12 -2.90
N TRP A 250 22.12 -8.13 -3.08
CA TRP A 250 21.84 -9.12 -2.06
C TRP A 250 22.80 -10.30 -2.18
N LYS A 251 23.19 -10.84 -1.03
CA LYS A 251 23.92 -12.11 -0.89
C LYS A 251 23.17 -13.01 0.06
N ASN A 252 23.16 -14.30 -0.23
CA ASN A 252 22.74 -15.32 0.70
C ASN A 252 23.80 -15.48 1.80
N LYS A 253 23.35 -15.53 3.05
CA LYS A 253 24.19 -15.76 4.23
C LYS A 253 23.53 -16.84 5.09
N PRO A 254 24.30 -17.69 5.78
CA PRO A 254 23.73 -18.63 6.74
C PRO A 254 22.84 -17.88 7.74
N CYS A 255 21.59 -18.33 7.94
CA CYS A 255 20.62 -17.62 8.80
C CYS A 255 21.09 -17.46 10.25
N ASN A 256 22.04 -18.31 10.69
CA ASN A 256 22.69 -18.22 12.00
C ASN A 256 23.83 -17.18 12.07
N THR A 257 24.07 -16.41 11.01
CA THR A 257 25.04 -15.31 11.03
C THR A 257 24.49 -14.13 11.83
N GLN A 258 25.29 -13.55 12.71
CA GLN A 258 24.88 -12.36 13.46
C GLN A 258 25.12 -11.11 12.60
N LEU A 259 24.04 -10.46 12.16
CA LEU A 259 24.10 -9.24 11.35
C LEU A 259 23.14 -8.18 11.92
N PRO A 260 23.42 -6.88 11.69
CA PRO A 260 22.43 -5.83 11.90
C PRO A 260 21.28 -6.02 10.92
N PHE A 261 20.15 -5.38 11.19
CA PHE A 261 18.91 -5.67 10.47
C PHE A 261 18.02 -4.44 10.35
N ILE A 262 17.08 -4.49 9.41
CA ILE A 262 16.13 -3.40 9.17
C ILE A 262 14.72 -3.93 9.35
N CYS A 263 13.94 -3.22 10.17
CA CYS A 263 12.53 -3.50 10.37
C CYS A 263 11.68 -2.47 9.60
N HIS A 264 10.48 -2.89 9.19
CA HIS A 264 9.38 -1.97 8.91
C HIS A 264 8.98 -1.29 10.22
N LYS A 265 8.83 0.04 10.23
CA LYS A 265 8.25 0.76 11.37
C LYS A 265 6.79 0.34 11.57
N ASN A 266 6.28 0.58 12.77
CA ASN A 266 4.87 0.34 13.08
C ASN A 266 3.99 1.20 12.18
N LYS A 267 3.10 0.56 11.37
CA LYS A 267 2.10 1.25 10.55
C LYS A 267 1.15 2.12 11.37
N LEU A 268 0.92 1.71 12.61
CA LEU A 268 0.02 2.39 13.52
C LEU A 268 0.75 2.79 14.81
N ILE A 269 0.32 3.91 15.40
CA ILE A 269 0.82 4.38 16.68
C ILE A 269 -0.34 4.80 17.58
N LEU A 270 -0.34 4.30 18.82
CA LEU A 270 -1.26 4.77 19.86
C LEU A 270 -0.72 6.05 20.49
N ILE A 271 -1.50 7.12 20.42
CA ILE A 271 -1.23 8.39 21.08
C ILE A 271 -1.98 8.43 22.42
N LYS A 272 -1.24 8.58 23.52
CA LYS A 272 -1.77 8.56 24.90
C LYS A 272 -2.23 9.93 25.41
N GLU A 273 -2.46 10.88 24.50
CA GLU A 273 -3.08 12.16 24.80
C GLU A 273 -4.61 12.02 24.83
N ASN A 274 -5.29 12.80 25.67
CA ASN A 274 -6.76 12.78 25.78
C ASN A 274 -7.34 13.95 24.99
N LEU A 275 -7.66 13.72 23.72
CA LEU A 275 -8.14 14.74 22.79
C LEU A 275 -9.55 14.44 22.27
N THR A 276 -10.29 15.50 21.92
CA THR A 276 -11.53 15.35 21.15
C THR A 276 -11.22 14.73 19.79
N TRP A 277 -12.23 14.13 19.13
CA TRP A 277 -11.99 13.45 17.86
C TRP A 277 -11.40 14.40 16.80
N ARG A 278 -11.88 15.65 16.75
CA ARG A 278 -11.40 16.67 15.80
C ARG A 278 -9.97 17.13 16.10
N GLU A 279 -9.61 17.25 17.38
CA GLU A 279 -8.24 17.56 17.81
C GLU A 279 -7.29 16.40 17.49
N ALA A 280 -7.72 15.15 17.74
CA ALA A 280 -6.98 13.94 17.40
C ALA A 280 -6.74 13.81 15.89
N LEU A 281 -7.77 14.05 15.06
CA LEU A 281 -7.64 14.08 13.60
C LEU A 281 -6.57 15.09 13.15
N ARG A 282 -6.64 16.31 13.69
CA ARG A 282 -5.66 17.35 13.38
C ARG A 282 -4.27 16.97 13.87
N TYR A 283 -4.16 16.37 15.06
CA TYR A 283 -2.88 15.91 15.60
C TYR A 283 -2.23 14.89 14.66
N CYS A 284 -2.98 13.85 14.25
CA CYS A 284 -2.45 12.83 13.35
C CYS A 284 -2.01 13.43 12.01
N ARG A 285 -2.80 14.33 11.39
CA ARG A 285 -2.43 14.96 10.10
C ARG A 285 -1.25 15.92 10.17
N VAL A 286 -0.89 16.40 11.35
CA VAL A 286 0.25 17.32 11.55
C VAL A 286 1.51 16.56 11.92
N ASN A 287 1.41 15.52 12.75
CA ASN A 287 2.55 14.82 13.34
C ASN A 287 2.81 13.43 12.72
N HIS A 288 1.81 12.90 12.00
CA HIS A 288 1.79 11.58 11.37
C HIS A 288 1.06 11.69 10.02
N VAL A 289 0.33 10.65 9.59
CA VAL A 289 -0.45 10.67 8.33
C VAL A 289 -1.91 11.04 8.59
N ASP A 290 -2.69 10.16 9.21
CA ASP A 290 -4.11 10.41 9.51
C ASP A 290 -4.58 9.57 10.70
N LEU A 291 -5.83 9.75 11.15
CA LEU A 291 -6.45 8.77 12.06
C LEU A 291 -6.63 7.42 11.36
N VAL A 292 -6.44 6.33 12.10
CA VAL A 292 -6.48 4.98 11.51
C VAL A 292 -7.83 4.64 10.88
N SER A 293 -7.75 4.08 9.67
CA SER A 293 -8.88 3.44 8.99
C SER A 293 -8.72 1.92 9.09
N VAL A 294 -9.77 1.21 9.50
CA VAL A 294 -9.72 -0.24 9.74
C VAL A 294 -10.45 -0.96 8.63
N HIS A 295 -9.74 -1.28 7.55
CA HIS A 295 -10.31 -1.85 6.33
C HIS A 295 -10.09 -3.36 6.18
N SER A 296 -9.44 -4.02 7.13
CA SER A 296 -9.20 -5.46 7.12
C SER A 296 -9.17 -6.05 8.53
N GLU A 297 -9.31 -7.37 8.61
CA GLU A 297 -9.12 -8.11 9.86
C GLU A 297 -7.69 -7.95 10.40
N GLU A 298 -6.68 -7.86 9.54
CA GLU A 298 -5.29 -7.65 9.93
C GLU A 298 -5.10 -6.32 10.66
N ILE A 299 -5.60 -5.22 10.09
CA ILE A 299 -5.52 -3.90 10.76
C ILE A 299 -6.34 -3.92 12.05
N GLN A 300 -7.48 -4.60 12.05
CA GLN A 300 -8.26 -4.78 13.27
C GLN A 300 -7.46 -5.50 14.37
N LEU A 301 -6.66 -6.51 14.04
CA LEU A 301 -5.80 -7.20 15.00
C LEU A 301 -4.71 -6.27 15.56
N TRP A 302 -4.07 -5.44 14.72
CA TRP A 302 -3.10 -4.43 15.22
C TRP A 302 -3.76 -3.38 16.10
N VAL A 303 -4.94 -2.91 15.74
CA VAL A 303 -5.74 -2.01 16.59
C VAL A 303 -6.08 -2.69 17.92
N LYS A 304 -6.47 -3.97 17.92
CA LYS A 304 -6.71 -4.73 19.16
C LYS A 304 -5.45 -4.80 20.02
N GLU A 305 -4.29 -5.10 19.44
CA GLU A 305 -3.07 -5.19 20.21
C GLU A 305 -2.70 -3.86 20.87
N MET A 306 -2.71 -2.76 20.12
CA MET A 306 -2.35 -1.45 20.64
C MET A 306 -3.32 -0.93 21.71
N THR A 307 -4.61 -1.14 21.52
CA THR A 307 -5.64 -0.57 22.41
C THR A 307 -5.56 -1.11 23.84
N GLN A 308 -4.94 -2.28 24.06
CA GLN A 308 -4.67 -2.82 25.40
C GLN A 308 -3.76 -1.91 26.23
N TYR A 309 -2.93 -1.09 25.58
CA TYR A 309 -2.01 -0.15 26.22
C TYR A 309 -2.60 1.25 26.42
N ALA A 310 -3.85 1.48 25.99
CA ALA A 310 -4.55 2.74 26.16
C ALA A 310 -4.96 2.98 27.63
N SER A 311 -4.95 4.25 28.01
CA SER A 311 -5.39 4.68 29.34
C SER A 311 -6.90 4.95 29.40
N THR A 312 -7.51 5.25 28.25
CA THR A 312 -8.94 5.52 28.12
C THR A 312 -9.71 4.23 27.79
N GLU A 313 -10.98 4.15 28.21
CA GLU A 313 -11.81 2.95 27.97
C GLU A 313 -12.11 2.71 26.47
N HIS A 314 -12.00 3.76 25.67
CA HIS A 314 -12.19 3.76 24.24
C HIS A 314 -11.05 4.52 23.57
N VAL A 315 -10.78 4.22 22.30
CA VAL A 315 -9.70 4.84 21.52
C VAL A 315 -10.25 5.31 20.18
N TRP A 316 -9.99 6.57 19.79
CA TRP A 316 -10.51 7.10 18.53
C TRP A 316 -9.94 6.39 17.31
N LEU A 317 -10.81 6.17 16.33
CA LEU A 317 -10.51 5.76 14.97
C LEU A 317 -10.84 6.91 14.00
N GLY A 318 -10.42 6.79 12.74
CA GLY A 318 -10.76 7.74 11.66
C GLY A 318 -12.20 7.65 11.17
N LEU A 319 -13.10 7.04 11.94
CA LEU A 319 -14.47 6.75 11.53
C LEU A 319 -15.40 7.90 11.94
N ARG A 320 -16.22 8.38 11.01
CA ARG A 320 -17.14 9.49 11.24
C ARG A 320 -18.52 9.18 10.70
N HIS A 321 -19.56 9.62 11.42
CA HIS A 321 -20.93 9.56 10.95
C HIS A 321 -21.34 10.90 10.31
N THR A 322 -22.12 10.86 9.23
CA THR A 322 -22.83 12.03 8.71
C THR A 322 -24.30 11.94 9.08
N CYS A 323 -24.77 12.88 9.90
CA CYS A 323 -26.15 12.88 10.38
C CYS A 323 -27.18 13.23 9.29
N THR A 324 -26.78 13.99 8.27
CA THR A 324 -27.67 14.38 7.17
C THR A 324 -27.95 13.22 6.21
N LEU A 325 -26.94 12.38 5.96
CA LEU A 325 -27.04 11.27 5.03
C LEU A 325 -27.13 9.90 5.74
N SER A 326 -27.06 9.91 7.07
CA SER A 326 -27.19 8.76 7.96
C SER A 326 -26.27 7.59 7.58
N PHE A 327 -25.00 7.88 7.28
CA PHE A 327 -24.00 6.86 7.00
C PHE A 327 -22.67 7.14 7.68
N TRP A 328 -21.89 6.08 7.86
CA TRP A 328 -20.53 6.13 8.36
C TRP A 328 -19.52 6.18 7.21
N PHE A 329 -18.40 6.88 7.40
CA PHE A 329 -17.29 6.91 6.44
C PHE A 329 -15.95 7.10 7.15
N TRP A 330 -14.87 6.61 6.53
CA TRP A 330 -13.51 6.87 6.97
C TRP A 330 -13.04 8.25 6.50
N VAL A 331 -12.35 8.98 7.37
CA VAL A 331 -11.78 10.31 7.03
C VAL A 331 -10.67 10.29 6.00
N SER A 332 -10.09 9.11 5.76
CA SER A 332 -9.20 8.84 4.64
C SER A 332 -9.91 8.98 3.28
N GLY A 333 -11.26 8.95 3.28
CA GLY A 333 -12.09 8.90 2.07
C GLY A 333 -12.41 7.49 1.61
N GLU A 334 -12.01 6.46 2.37
CA GLU A 334 -12.22 5.06 2.04
C GLU A 334 -13.62 4.56 2.41
N SER A 335 -14.07 3.54 1.68
CA SER A 335 -15.34 2.86 1.93
C SER A 335 -15.26 1.92 3.14
N ILE A 336 -16.39 1.71 3.82
CA ILE A 336 -16.47 0.81 4.98
C ILE A 336 -16.83 -0.60 4.51
N CYS A 337 -15.82 -1.35 4.07
CA CYS A 337 -16.00 -2.72 3.60
C CYS A 337 -15.76 -3.78 4.67
N TYR A 338 -14.82 -3.53 5.57
CA TYR A 338 -14.68 -4.30 6.79
C TYR A 338 -15.46 -3.61 7.91
N GLN A 339 -16.11 -4.40 8.77
CA GLN A 339 -16.86 -3.89 9.90
C GLN A 339 -16.66 -4.79 11.12
N ASN A 340 -16.41 -4.18 12.27
CA ASN A 340 -16.29 -4.88 13.55
C ASN A 340 -17.03 -4.12 14.66
N TRP A 341 -18.27 -3.70 14.38
CA TRP A 341 -19.12 -2.98 15.33
C TRP A 341 -19.52 -3.85 16.53
N ALA A 342 -19.60 -3.23 17.71
CA ALA A 342 -20.19 -3.83 18.89
C ALA A 342 -21.71 -3.98 18.69
N PRO A 343 -22.36 -4.98 19.32
CA PRO A 343 -23.81 -5.12 19.25
C PRO A 343 -24.55 -3.82 19.57
N GLY A 344 -25.51 -3.44 18.73
CA GLY A 344 -26.27 -2.19 18.87
C GLY A 344 -25.59 -0.91 18.36
N ASN A 345 -24.38 -1.01 17.80
CA ASN A 345 -23.70 0.10 17.15
C ASN A 345 -23.71 -0.05 15.62
N GLY A 346 -23.50 1.05 14.89
CA GLY A 346 -23.22 1.04 13.45
C GLY A 346 -24.40 0.72 12.52
N THR A 347 -25.59 0.39 13.05
CA THR A 347 -26.73 -0.12 12.27
C THR A 347 -28.06 0.61 12.53
N GLY A 348 -28.02 1.86 13.00
CA GLY A 348 -29.21 2.69 13.22
C GLY A 348 -28.97 4.16 12.90
N GLY A 349 -30.06 4.95 12.82
CA GLY A 349 -29.97 6.40 12.78
C GLY A 349 -29.34 6.90 14.07
N GLU A 350 -28.13 7.43 13.99
CA GLU A 350 -27.40 7.94 15.14
C GLU A 350 -28.08 9.19 15.69
N ASP A 351 -28.22 9.28 17.01
CA ASP A 351 -28.75 10.47 17.67
C ASP A 351 -27.70 11.59 17.64
N CYS A 352 -27.87 12.51 16.69
CA CYS A 352 -27.04 13.69 16.50
C CYS A 352 -27.68 14.97 17.06
N SER A 353 -28.67 14.86 17.94
CA SER A 353 -29.41 16.02 18.46
C SER A 353 -28.53 17.02 19.23
N SER A 354 -27.38 16.58 19.73
CA SER A 354 -26.45 17.38 20.55
C SER A 354 -25.10 17.63 19.87
N VAL A 355 -24.44 16.58 19.38
CA VAL A 355 -23.12 16.65 18.73
C VAL A 355 -22.98 15.55 17.67
N GLU A 356 -22.05 15.76 16.74
CA GLU A 356 -21.71 14.76 15.71
C GLU A 356 -21.16 13.48 16.34
N ARG A 357 -21.34 12.35 15.63
CA ARG A 357 -20.91 11.03 16.12
C ARG A 357 -19.69 10.51 15.37
N THR A 358 -18.82 9.88 16.11
CA THR A 358 -17.52 9.39 15.64
C THR A 358 -17.26 7.99 16.19
N GLY A 359 -16.47 7.21 15.46
CA GLY A 359 -16.19 5.83 15.83
C GLY A 359 -14.96 5.73 16.72
N ALA A 360 -15.11 4.96 17.79
CA ALA A 360 -14.00 4.53 18.63
C ALA A 360 -13.96 3.01 18.70
N VAL A 361 -12.84 2.45 19.13
CA VAL A 361 -12.72 1.04 19.49
C VAL A 361 -12.65 0.90 21.00
N GLN A 362 -13.30 -0.12 21.55
CA GLN A 362 -13.18 -0.45 22.97
C GLN A 362 -11.74 -0.85 23.30
N ALA A 363 -11.15 -0.25 24.34
CA ALA A 363 -9.78 -0.56 24.76
C ALA A 363 -9.64 -1.93 25.41
N ARG A 364 -10.74 -2.44 25.99
CA ARG A 364 -10.82 -3.72 26.71
C ARG A 364 -12.08 -4.47 26.26
N GLY A 365 -12.14 -5.77 26.56
CA GLY A 365 -13.29 -6.61 26.22
C GLY A 365 -13.25 -7.09 24.76
N GLY A 366 -14.35 -6.93 24.02
CA GLY A 366 -14.48 -7.39 22.63
C GLY A 366 -13.64 -6.60 21.62
N GLN A 367 -13.18 -5.41 22.01
CA GLN A 367 -12.39 -4.51 21.17
C GLN A 367 -13.07 -4.25 19.82
N GLN A 368 -14.37 -3.99 19.92
CA GLN A 368 -15.26 -3.71 18.80
C GLN A 368 -15.51 -2.21 18.68
N TRP A 369 -15.99 -1.78 17.51
CA TRP A 369 -16.25 -0.38 17.22
C TRP A 369 -17.54 0.08 17.89
N VAL A 370 -17.52 1.30 18.42
CA VAL A 370 -18.65 1.94 19.09
C VAL A 370 -18.83 3.36 18.56
N SER A 371 -20.07 3.84 18.58
CA SER A 371 -20.43 5.22 18.25
C SER A 371 -20.34 6.07 19.51
N LEU A 372 -19.54 7.14 19.48
CA LEU A 372 -19.40 8.09 20.58
C LEU A 372 -19.53 9.55 20.11
N PRO A 373 -20.05 10.45 20.96
CA PRO A 373 -19.98 11.91 20.77
C PRO A 373 -18.56 12.41 20.46
N GLU A 374 -18.40 13.29 19.46
CA GLU A 374 -17.08 13.79 19.02
C GLU A 374 -16.32 14.62 20.09
N ASP A 375 -17.04 15.11 21.11
CA ASP A 375 -16.55 15.96 22.19
C ASP A 375 -15.92 15.19 23.37
N HIS A 376 -16.06 13.87 23.40
CA HIS A 376 -15.32 13.02 24.34
C HIS A 376 -13.81 13.14 24.11
N LYS A 377 -13.03 13.07 25.19
CA LYS A 377 -11.56 13.09 25.13
C LYS A 377 -10.99 11.71 25.34
N LEU A 378 -10.43 11.13 24.28
CA LEU A 378 -9.90 9.76 24.28
C LEU A 378 -8.45 9.73 23.79
N ASN A 379 -7.73 8.66 24.12
CA ASN A 379 -6.55 8.26 23.35
C ASN A 379 -6.97 7.93 21.92
N PHE A 380 -6.02 7.93 20.99
CA PHE A 380 -6.32 7.76 19.57
C PHE A 380 -5.18 7.10 18.81
N ILE A 381 -5.49 6.47 17.69
CA ILE A 381 -4.49 5.78 16.87
C ILE A 381 -4.31 6.54 15.56
N CYS A 382 -3.05 6.87 15.26
CA CYS A 382 -2.67 7.44 13.97
C CYS A 382 -2.03 6.37 13.07
N THR A 383 -2.16 6.52 11.77
CA THR A 383 -1.28 5.89 10.78
C THR A 383 0.02 6.67 10.66
N THR A 384 1.15 5.98 10.56
CA THR A 384 2.49 6.60 10.56
C THR A 384 3.09 6.74 9.16
N TYR A 385 2.57 6.00 8.19
CA TYR A 385 2.89 6.13 6.76
C TYR A 385 1.71 5.60 5.92
N GLU A 386 1.65 6.07 4.67
CA GLU A 386 0.73 5.58 3.64
C GLU A 386 1.37 4.35 2.97
N ASP A 387 0.55 3.36 2.59
CA ASP A 387 1.02 2.19 1.83
C ASP A 387 1.32 2.53 0.37
#